data_AF-A0A0F9VHX3-F1
#
_entry.id   AF-A0A0F9VHX3-F1
#
_cell.length_a   1.000
_cell.length_b   1.000
_cell.length_c   1.000
_cell.angle_alpha   90.00
_cell.angle_beta   90.00
_cell.angle_gamma   90.00
#
_symmetry.space_group_name_H-M   'P 1'
#
loop_
_entity.id
_entity.type
_entity.pdbx_description
1 polymer ?
#
loop_
_entity_poly.entity_id
_entity_poly.type
_entity_poly.pdbx_seq_one_letter_code
_entity_poly.pdbx_strand_id
1 'polypeptide(L)' 'MKTKFKVGDKVRILPSAIDINVAESEVGAMGKIITVRNQESICVDTVTKKYLFWVVRGRDIEPVIKVGQQLQFDFMK' A
#
# COMPACT_ATOMS: atom_id res chain seq x y z
N MET A 1 -11.57 11.61 -5.73
CA MET A 1 -10.14 11.94 -5.92
C MET A 1 -9.39 10.69 -6.36
N LYS A 2 -8.66 10.71 -7.49
CA LYS A 2 -7.84 9.55 -7.90
C LYS A 2 -6.87 9.17 -6.79
N THR A 3 -6.75 7.87 -6.47
CA THR A 3 -5.74 7.39 -5.52
C THR A 3 -4.34 7.71 -6.04
N LYS A 4 -3.44 8.13 -5.14
CA LYS A 4 -2.04 8.45 -5.45
C LYS A 4 -1.17 7.23 -5.69
N PHE A 5 -1.69 6.03 -5.41
CA PHE A 5 -0.96 4.77 -5.49
C PHE A 5 -1.16 4.09 -6.85
N LYS A 6 -0.11 3.41 -7.32
CA LYS A 6 -0.08 2.70 -8.61
C LYS A 6 0.32 1.24 -8.41
N VAL A 7 -0.11 0.38 -9.33
CA VAL A 7 0.36 -1.01 -9.40
C VAL A 7 1.88 -1.03 -9.53
N GLY A 8 2.54 -1.81 -8.68
CA GLY A 8 3.99 -1.87 -8.61
C GLY A 8 4.61 -1.11 -7.46
N ASP A 9 3.90 -0.15 -6.87
CA ASP A 9 4.42 0.61 -5.72
C ASP A 9 4.69 -0.32 -4.54
N LYS A 10 5.81 -0.05 -3.86
CA LYS A 10 6.12 -0.69 -2.58
C LYS A 10 5.50 0.14 -1.47
N VAL A 11 4.80 -0.54 -0.58
CA VAL A 11 4.08 0.09 0.52
C VAL A 11 4.30 -0.67 1.82
N ARG A 12 4.06 0.01 2.93
CA ARG A 12 4.04 -0.55 4.28
C ARG A 12 2.63 -0.52 4.80
N ILE A 13 2.18 -1.61 5.43
CA ILE A 13 0.88 -1.69 6.09
C ILE A 13 0.93 -0.90 7.40
N LEU A 14 -0.04 -0.01 7.61
CA LEU A 14 -0.18 0.79 8.82
C LEU A 14 -1.10 0.10 9.85
N PRO A 15 -1.01 0.45 11.14
CA PRO A 15 -1.89 -0.10 12.17
C PRO A 15 -3.39 0.10 11.91
N SER A 16 -3.79 1.15 11.18
CA SER A 16 -5.20 1.39 10.83
C SER A 16 -5.80 0.31 9.92
N ALA A 17 -4.96 -0.55 9.32
CA ALA A 17 -5.41 -1.68 8.52
C ALA A 17 -6.06 -2.81 9.36
N ILE A 18 -5.82 -2.84 10.68
CA ILE A 18 -6.44 -3.84 11.58
C ILE A 18 -7.97 -3.72 11.55
N ASP A 19 -8.49 -2.48 11.48
CA ASP A 19 -9.93 -2.19 11.45
C ASP A 19 -10.66 -2.77 10.22
N ILE A 20 -9.91 -3.26 9.22
CA ILE A 20 -10.42 -3.84 7.98
C ILE A 20 -9.96 -5.29 7.78
N ASN A 21 -9.70 -6.02 8.88
CA ASN A 21 -9.36 -7.45 8.92
C ASN A 21 -7.99 -7.81 8.33
N VAL A 22 -7.04 -6.88 8.24
CA VAL A 22 -5.64 -7.26 8.02
C VAL A 22 -5.12 -7.91 9.30
N ALA A 23 -4.48 -9.07 9.17
CA ALA A 23 -3.90 -9.77 10.32
C ALA A 23 -2.87 -8.89 11.02
N GLU A 24 -2.89 -8.84 12.36
CA GLU A 24 -1.94 -8.04 13.16
C GLU A 24 -0.47 -8.36 12.82
N SER A 25 -0.17 -9.61 12.46
CA SER A 25 1.16 -10.04 12.04
C SER A 25 1.68 -9.38 10.76
N GLU A 26 0.78 -8.77 9.97
CA GLU A 26 1.11 -8.10 8.72
C GLU A 26 1.20 -6.57 8.89
N VAL A 27 0.89 -6.03 10.07
CA VAL A 27 1.12 -4.62 10.38
C VAL A 27 2.62 -4.34 10.40
N GLY A 28 3.02 -3.26 9.71
CA GLY A 28 4.43 -2.93 9.49
C GLY A 28 5.09 -3.77 8.39
N ALA A 29 4.43 -4.82 7.88
CA ALA A 29 4.96 -5.59 6.77
C ALA A 29 5.03 -4.75 5.49
N MET A 30 6.05 -5.04 4.68
CA MET A 30 6.19 -4.45 3.36
C MET A 30 5.46 -5.32 2.33
N GLY A 31 4.77 -4.67 1.42
CA GLY A 31 4.09 -5.31 0.31
C GLY A 31 4.24 -4.54 -0.98
N LYS A 32 3.71 -5.15 -2.06
CA LYS A 32 3.65 -4.56 -3.39
C LYS A 32 2.19 -4.44 -3.81
N ILE A 33 1.82 -3.29 -4.36
CA ILE A 33 0.48 -3.12 -4.92
C ILE A 33 0.35 -3.95 -6.19
N ILE A 34 -0.61 -4.88 -6.21
CA ILE A 34 -0.90 -5.75 -7.36
C ILE A 34 -2.17 -5.34 -8.10
N THR A 35 -3.08 -4.62 -7.44
CA THR A 35 -4.31 -4.11 -8.06
C THR A 35 -4.77 -2.84 -7.34
N VAL A 36 -5.32 -1.91 -8.11
CA VAL A 36 -6.01 -0.73 -7.58
C VAL A 36 -7.44 -0.78 -8.13
N ARG A 37 -8.40 -1.17 -7.29
CA ARG A 37 -9.83 -1.24 -7.63
C ARG A 37 -10.53 -0.03 -7.01
N ASN A 38 -10.96 0.90 -7.84
CA ASN A 38 -11.54 2.18 -7.42
C ASN A 38 -10.58 2.96 -6.50
N GLN A 39 -10.98 4.15 -6.08
CA GLN A 39 -10.09 5.10 -5.39
C GLN A 39 -9.77 4.67 -3.94
N GLU A 40 -10.36 3.57 -3.46
CA GLU A 40 -10.38 3.19 -2.05
C GLU A 40 -9.95 1.75 -1.78
N SER A 41 -9.87 0.87 -2.78
CA SER A 41 -9.48 -0.53 -2.56
C SER A 41 -8.20 -0.88 -3.30
N ILE A 42 -7.17 -1.16 -2.53
CA ILE A 42 -5.81 -1.43 -3.00
C ILE A 42 -5.47 -2.84 -2.57
N CYS A 43 -5.15 -3.72 -3.51
CA CYS A 43 -4.68 -5.06 -3.20
C CYS A 43 -3.16 -5.02 -3.02
N VAL A 44 -2.70 -5.41 -1.83
CA VAL A 44 -1.27 -5.46 -1.47
C VAL A 44 -0.88 -6.91 -1.24
N ASP A 45 0.13 -7.36 -1.99
CA ASP A 45 0.78 -8.66 -1.80
C ASP A 45 1.95 -8.47 -0.83
N THR A 46 1.84 -9.05 0.36
CA THR A 46 2.86 -9.02 1.41
C THR A 46 3.85 -10.15 1.16
N VAL A 47 5.12 -9.79 0.90
CA VAL A 47 6.20 -10.67 0.41
C VAL A 47 6.42 -11.92 1.29
N THR A 48 5.97 -11.86 2.55
CA THR A 48 6.13 -12.87 3.58
C THR A 48 5.39 -14.18 3.31
N LYS A 49 4.33 -14.22 2.49
CA LYS A 49 3.55 -15.46 2.25
C LYS A 49 3.09 -15.56 0.79
N LYS A 50 3.49 -16.64 0.11
CA LYS A 50 2.98 -16.96 -1.23
C LYS A 50 1.45 -16.97 -1.22
N TYR A 51 0.84 -16.08 -2.02
CA TYR A 51 -0.60 -15.97 -2.28
C TYR A 51 -1.47 -15.34 -1.18
N LEU A 52 -0.90 -14.56 -0.25
CA LEU A 52 -1.69 -13.77 0.68
C LEU A 52 -1.72 -12.30 0.22
N PHE A 53 -2.90 -11.80 -0.13
CA PHE A 53 -3.11 -10.39 -0.44
C PHE A 53 -4.17 -9.78 0.47
N TRP A 54 -4.00 -8.51 0.76
CA TRP A 54 -4.92 -7.73 1.58
C TRP A 54 -5.56 -6.62 0.75
N VAL A 55 -6.85 -6.40 0.96
CA VAL A 55 -7.56 -5.25 0.37
C VAL A 55 -7.57 -4.14 1.41
N VAL A 56 -6.84 -3.07 1.12
CA VAL A 56 -6.62 -1.93 2.05
C VAL A 56 -7.03 -0.61 1.42
N ARG A 57 -7.20 0.44 2.23
CA ARG A 57 -7.44 1.80 1.73
C ARG A 57 -6.14 2.58 1.64
N GLY A 58 -6.14 3.66 0.86
CA GLY A 58 -4.95 4.51 0.72
C GLY A 58 -4.47 5.16 2.02
N ARG A 59 -5.32 5.25 3.05
CA ARG A 59 -4.95 5.73 4.39
C ARG A 59 -4.31 4.66 5.28
N ASP A 60 -4.45 3.39 4.91
CA ASP A 60 -3.97 2.23 5.69
C ASP A 60 -2.59 1.75 5.23
N ILE A 61 -2.00 2.47 4.27
CA ILE A 61 -0.69 2.18 3.72
C ILE A 61 0.09 3.47 3.49
N GLU A 62 1.42 3.35 3.51
CA GLU A 62 2.33 4.42 3.14
C GLU A 62 3.36 3.94 2.13
N PRO A 63 3.83 4.81 1.22
CA PRO A 63 4.86 4.44 0.25
C PRO A 63 6.19 4.14 0.95
N VAL A 64 6.82 3.03 0.57
CA VAL A 64 8.18 2.71 0.97
C VAL A 64 9.12 3.25 -0.09
N ILE A 65 9.79 4.34 0.25
CA ILE A 65 10.75 5.03 -0.62
C ILE A 65 12.15 4.55 -0.26
N LYS A 66 12.93 4.12 -1.25
CA LYS A 66 14.33 3.76 -1.04
C LYS A 66 15.21 5.00 -0.99
N VAL A 67 16.27 4.95 -0.19
CA VAL A 67 17.34 5.97 -0.24
C VAL A 67 17.90 6.02 -1.67
N GLY A 68 18.06 7.23 -2.20
CA GLY A 68 18.51 7.47 -3.58
C GLY A 68 17.43 7.30 -4.65
N GLN A 69 16.18 6.96 -4.27
CA GLN A 69 15.08 6.93 -5.22
C GLN A 69 14.71 8.35 -5.68
N GLN A 70 14.68 8.57 -6.99
CA GLN A 70 14.19 9.82 -7.56
C GLN A 70 12.67 9.93 -7.34
N LEU A 71 12.23 11.07 -6.82
CA LEU A 71 10.82 11.37 -6.57
C LEU A 71 10.34 12.44 -7.55
N GLN A 72 9.10 12.28 -8.01
CA GLN A 72 8.38 13.30 -8.75
C GLN A 72 7.34 13.94 -7.82
N PHE A 73 7.37 15.26 -7.71
CA PHE A 73 6.39 16.03 -6.95
C PHE A 73 5.53 16.83 -7.92
N ASP A 74 4.21 16.68 -7.81
CA ASP A 74 3.26 17.51 -8.54
C ASP A 74 2.73 18.58 -7.57
N PHE A 75 3.12 19.83 -7.78
CA PHE A 75 2.61 20.96 -7.00
C PHE A 75 1.30 21.41 -7.64
N MET A 76 0.17 21.26 -6.92
CA MET A 76 -1.10 21.84 -7.34
C MET A 76 -1.02 23.37 -7.22
N LYS A 77 -1.46 24.08 -8.26
CA LYS A 77 -1.59 25.55 -8.26
C LYS A 77 -2.77 25.99 -7.40
#